data_AF-A0A1E8Q6Y0-F1
#
_entry.id   AF-A0A1E8Q6Y0-F1
#
_cell.length_a   1.000
_cell.length_b   1.000
_cell.length_c   1.000
_cell.angle_alpha   90.00
_cell.angle_beta   90.00
_cell.angle_gamma   90.00
#
_symmetry.space_group_name_H-M   'P 1'
#
loop_
_entity.id
_entity.type
_entity.pdbx_description
1 polymer ?
#
loop_
_entity_poly.entity_id
_entity_poly.type
_entity_poly.pdbx_seq_one_letter_code
_entity_poly.pdbx_strand_id
1 'polypeptide(L)'
;MSSETTTTGYTKAQAKAHDAKLADATTALRAAMDRNDSASNDIHRAAGDKTGYYRGRRYATWGLTLDGAIAAARQVAEGNVEGLDNRAGWNLRNAPQRAAAALQARDTAMAQIADARAVVEALDQVWRDNGRWSRFFMVPGGHIHRSTSCHTLHITTQIGWLPDLSGETETEAVAAHGAMLCTHCFPAAPVEWTTKAPKPADPNECPGSRNYVPGANLRLCSPRGTCPQCGRTVSVTSRGNARKH
;
A
#
# COMPACT_ATOMS: atom_id res chain seq x y z
N MET A 1 -33.61 37.75 -15.02
CA MET A 1 -33.29 37.57 -13.59
C MET A 1 -33.41 36.09 -13.33
N SER A 2 -32.28 35.39 -13.42
CA SER A 2 -32.22 33.93 -13.37
C SER A 2 -32.16 33.49 -11.92
N SER A 3 -33.11 32.62 -11.56
CA SER A 3 -33.30 32.09 -10.22
C SER A 3 -32.07 31.31 -9.75
N GLU A 4 -31.47 31.75 -8.64
CA GLU A 4 -30.49 30.99 -7.86
C GLU A 4 -31.18 29.74 -7.29
N THR A 5 -30.91 28.58 -7.89
CA THR A 5 -31.27 27.30 -7.31
C THR A 5 -30.44 27.12 -6.04
N THR A 6 -31.04 27.41 -4.89
CA THR A 6 -30.42 27.25 -3.57
C THR A 6 -30.35 25.76 -3.24
N THR A 7 -29.28 25.09 -3.67
CA THR A 7 -28.83 23.86 -3.01
C THR A 7 -27.95 24.31 -1.86
N THR A 8 -28.46 24.23 -0.63
CA THR A 8 -27.68 24.30 0.62
C THR A 8 -26.65 23.16 0.62
N GLY A 9 -25.54 23.36 -0.09
CA GLY A 9 -24.52 22.35 -0.33
C GLY A 9 -23.13 22.94 -0.19
N TYR A 10 -22.21 22.12 0.30
CA TYR A 10 -20.78 22.42 0.38
C TYR A 10 -20.27 22.89 -1.00
N THR A 11 -19.70 24.09 -1.07
CA THR A 11 -19.06 24.57 -2.31
C THR A 11 -17.81 23.73 -2.62
N LYS A 12 -17.36 23.74 -3.88
CA LYS A 12 -16.10 23.08 -4.28
C LYS A 12 -14.93 23.54 -3.41
N ALA A 13 -14.78 24.85 -3.20
CA ALA A 13 -13.71 25.39 -2.37
C ALA A 13 -13.76 24.85 -0.92
N GLN A 14 -14.95 24.76 -0.33
CA GLN A 14 -15.13 24.15 0.99
C GLN A 14 -14.81 22.65 0.96
N ALA A 15 -15.23 21.92 -0.07
CA ALA A 15 -14.95 20.48 -0.22
C ALA A 15 -13.45 20.20 -0.29
N LYS A 16 -12.71 20.98 -1.09
CA LYS A 16 -11.23 20.90 -1.19
C LYS A 16 -10.57 21.18 0.16
N ALA A 17 -10.95 22.27 0.82
CA ALA A 17 -10.41 22.63 2.13
C ALA A 17 -10.75 21.59 3.22
N HIS A 18 -11.92 20.98 3.14
CA HIS A 18 -12.34 19.94 4.08
C HIS A 18 -11.57 18.64 3.86
N ASP A 19 -11.48 18.17 2.63
CA ASP A 19 -10.74 16.94 2.35
C ASP A 19 -9.22 17.11 2.53
N ALA A 20 -8.69 18.34 2.48
CA ALA A 20 -7.32 18.62 2.91
C ALA A 20 -7.15 18.33 4.42
N LYS A 21 -8.08 18.78 5.26
CA LYS A 21 -8.08 18.44 6.69
C LYS A 21 -8.23 16.94 6.93
N LEU A 22 -9.05 16.27 6.11
CA LEU A 22 -9.21 14.82 6.19
C LEU A 22 -7.95 14.07 5.74
N ALA A 23 -7.24 14.58 4.73
CA ALA A 23 -5.96 14.05 4.30
C ALA A 23 -4.91 14.13 5.42
N ASP A 24 -4.85 15.26 6.12
CA ASP A 24 -3.97 15.42 7.28
C ASP A 24 -4.37 14.48 8.43
N ALA A 25 -5.67 14.39 8.74
CA ALA A 25 -6.18 13.51 9.80
C ALA A 25 -5.93 12.02 9.51
N THR A 26 -6.13 11.58 8.27
CA THR A 26 -5.84 10.21 7.84
C THR A 26 -4.35 9.91 7.82
N THR A 27 -3.50 10.89 7.49
CA THR A 27 -2.04 10.79 7.61
C THR A 27 -1.62 10.63 9.08
N ALA A 28 -2.21 11.41 9.99
CA ALA A 28 -1.96 11.29 11.42
C ALA A 28 -2.41 9.92 11.97
N LEU A 29 -3.58 9.43 11.54
CA LEU A 29 -4.08 8.10 11.88
C LEU A 29 -3.11 7.01 11.40
N ARG A 30 -2.66 7.09 10.14
CA ARG A 30 -1.69 6.14 9.57
C ARG A 30 -0.41 6.11 10.39
N ALA A 31 0.15 7.28 10.71
CA ALA A 31 1.36 7.38 11.52
C ALA A 31 1.17 6.79 12.93
N ALA A 32 -0.01 6.97 13.54
CA ALA A 32 -0.33 6.36 14.83
C ALA A 32 -0.42 4.82 14.75
N MET A 33 -1.01 4.29 13.67
CA MET A 33 -1.04 2.85 13.41
C MET A 33 0.37 2.27 13.21
N ASP A 34 1.22 2.95 12.43
CA ASP A 34 2.61 2.53 12.22
C ASP A 34 3.42 2.54 13.54
N ARG A 35 3.16 3.51 14.43
CA ARG A 35 3.73 3.53 15.79
C ARG A 35 3.24 2.37 16.65
N ASN A 36 1.96 2.03 16.60
CA ASN A 36 1.40 0.88 17.32
C ASN A 36 2.02 -0.44 16.83
N ASP A 37 2.19 -0.61 15.53
CA ASP A 37 2.83 -1.80 14.95
C ASP A 37 4.30 -1.89 15.36
N SER A 38 5.01 -0.76 15.37
CA SER A 38 6.39 -0.68 15.85
C SER A 38 6.50 -1.04 17.34
N ALA A 39 5.64 -0.46 18.19
CA ALA A 39 5.58 -0.76 19.62
C ALA A 39 5.20 -2.22 19.89
N SER A 40 4.29 -2.79 19.11
CA SER A 40 3.94 -4.22 19.20
C SER A 40 5.15 -5.11 18.90
N ASN A 41 5.92 -4.80 17.85
CA ASN A 41 7.18 -5.51 17.57
C ASN A 41 8.20 -5.35 18.70
N ASP A 42 8.29 -4.18 19.32
CA ASP A 42 9.19 -3.95 20.46
C ASP A 42 8.76 -4.72 21.71
N ILE A 43 7.46 -4.86 21.96
CA ILE A 43 6.91 -5.72 23.02
C ILE A 43 7.33 -7.17 22.80
N HIS A 44 7.20 -7.72 21.58
CA HIS A 44 7.70 -9.06 21.28
C HIS A 44 9.20 -9.20 21.58
N ARG A 45 10.02 -8.23 21.14
CA ARG A 45 11.46 -8.25 21.42
C ARG A 45 11.79 -8.13 22.91
N ALA A 46 11.00 -7.38 23.66
CA ALA A 46 11.14 -7.19 25.10
C ALA A 46 10.71 -8.42 25.89
N ALA A 47 9.68 -9.13 25.42
CA ALA A 47 9.22 -10.41 25.94
C ALA A 47 10.19 -11.59 25.68
N GLY A 48 11.29 -11.35 24.96
CA GLY A 48 12.23 -12.41 24.57
C GLY A 48 11.72 -13.28 23.42
N ASP A 49 10.62 -12.91 22.78
CA ASP A 49 10.03 -13.65 21.67
C ASP A 49 10.98 -13.66 20.44
N LYS A 50 10.83 -14.69 19.61
CA LYS A 50 11.66 -14.91 18.42
C LYS A 50 10.77 -15.03 17.19
N THR A 51 11.20 -14.37 16.12
CA THR A 51 10.60 -14.59 14.80
C THR A 51 11.08 -15.92 14.22
N GLY A 52 10.18 -16.71 13.65
CA GLY A 52 10.52 -17.96 12.96
C GLY A 52 9.69 -18.18 11.71
N TYR A 53 10.18 -19.03 10.81
CA TYR A 53 9.42 -19.48 9.63
C TYR A 53 8.60 -20.70 10.02
N TYR A 54 7.30 -20.51 10.27
CA TYR A 54 6.41 -21.61 10.61
C TYR A 54 5.86 -22.30 9.35
N ARG A 55 5.96 -23.63 9.26
CA ARG A 55 5.34 -24.51 8.24
C ARG A 55 5.45 -24.00 6.78
N GLY A 56 6.64 -23.58 6.36
CA GLY A 56 6.87 -23.15 4.96
C GLY A 56 6.24 -21.81 4.58
N ARG A 57 5.84 -20.98 5.55
CA ARG A 57 5.47 -19.58 5.26
C ARG A 57 6.66 -18.84 4.66
N ARG A 58 6.36 -17.96 3.70
CA ARG A 58 7.35 -17.10 3.03
C ARG A 58 7.90 -15.97 3.91
N TYR A 59 7.28 -15.71 5.06
CA TYR A 59 7.65 -14.63 5.98
C TYR A 59 7.79 -15.14 7.41
N ALA A 60 8.74 -14.56 8.15
CA ALA A 60 8.94 -14.87 9.55
C ALA A 60 7.82 -14.25 10.40
N THR A 61 7.33 -15.00 11.38
CA THR A 61 6.27 -14.55 12.32
C THR A 61 6.77 -14.68 13.74
N TRP A 62 6.29 -13.80 14.62
CA TRP A 62 6.49 -13.92 16.06
C TRP A 62 5.95 -15.25 16.60
N GLY A 63 6.59 -15.78 17.65
CA GLY A 63 6.22 -17.06 18.26
C GLY A 63 5.03 -16.93 19.21
N LEU A 64 4.95 -15.80 19.93
CA LEU A 64 3.83 -15.48 20.81
C LEU A 64 2.72 -14.75 20.06
N THR A 65 1.51 -14.83 20.60
CA THR A 65 0.46 -13.85 20.29
C THR A 65 0.84 -12.51 20.92
N LEU A 66 0.26 -11.41 20.42
CA LEU A 66 0.51 -10.09 21.01
C LEU A 66 0.12 -10.04 22.49
N ASP A 67 -1.01 -10.63 22.89
CA ASP A 67 -1.44 -10.68 24.29
C ASP A 67 -0.45 -11.48 25.17
N GLY A 68 0.08 -12.59 24.66
CA GLY A 68 1.11 -13.36 25.34
C GLY A 68 2.41 -12.57 25.49
N ALA A 69 2.80 -11.82 24.45
CA ALA A 69 3.97 -10.95 24.49
C ALA A 69 3.78 -9.77 25.46
N ILE A 70 2.59 -9.19 25.54
CA ILE A 70 2.26 -8.14 26.53
C ILE A 70 2.39 -8.70 27.96
N ALA A 71 1.84 -9.88 28.22
CA ALA A 71 1.93 -10.51 29.54
C ALA A 71 3.39 -10.78 29.94
N ALA A 72 4.19 -11.33 29.03
CA ALA A 72 5.61 -11.56 29.26
C ALA A 72 6.41 -10.25 29.42
N ALA A 73 6.13 -9.23 28.61
CA ALA A 73 6.80 -7.93 28.73
C ALA A 73 6.49 -7.24 30.07
N ARG A 74 5.28 -7.41 30.64
CA ARG A 74 4.96 -6.90 31.98
C ARG A 74 5.81 -7.55 33.05
N GLN A 75 6.00 -8.87 32.99
CA GLN A 75 6.89 -9.59 33.91
C GLN A 75 8.33 -9.09 33.80
N VAL A 76 8.82 -8.87 32.58
CA VAL A 76 10.16 -8.29 32.36
C VAL A 76 10.26 -6.88 32.93
N ALA A 77 9.22 -6.04 32.77
CA ALA A 77 9.18 -4.68 33.33
C ALA A 77 9.21 -4.66 34.86
N GLU A 78 8.66 -5.69 35.52
CA GLU A 78 8.72 -5.90 36.98
C GLU A 78 10.10 -6.40 37.47
N GLY A 79 11.02 -6.71 36.55
CA GLY A 79 12.36 -7.21 36.86
C GLY A 79 12.52 -8.72 36.71
N ASN A 80 11.46 -9.46 36.36
CA ASN A 80 11.50 -10.90 36.17
C ASN A 80 12.11 -11.24 34.80
N VAL A 81 13.45 -11.23 34.73
CA VAL A 81 14.23 -11.42 33.49
C VAL A 81 14.75 -12.84 33.29
N GLU A 82 14.48 -13.77 34.21
CA GLU A 82 15.02 -15.15 34.19
C GLU A 82 14.62 -15.95 32.95
N GLY A 83 13.49 -15.63 32.33
CA GLY A 83 12.99 -16.27 31.09
C GLY A 83 13.55 -15.67 29.80
N LEU A 84 14.36 -14.61 29.85
CA LEU A 84 14.99 -14.04 28.67
C LEU A 84 16.25 -14.84 28.33
N ASP A 85 16.21 -15.62 27.24
CA ASP A 85 17.38 -16.34 26.73
C ASP A 85 18.66 -15.49 26.76
N ASN A 86 19.80 -16.13 27.09
CA ASN A 86 21.18 -15.62 27.28
C ASN A 86 21.64 -14.48 26.33
N ARG A 87 20.99 -13.32 26.40
CA ARG A 87 21.46 -12.07 25.79
C ARG A 87 22.54 -11.53 26.72
N ALA A 88 23.63 -11.01 26.13
CA ALA A 88 24.75 -10.44 26.89
C ALA A 88 24.26 -9.57 28.06
N GLY A 89 24.77 -9.77 29.27
CA GLY A 89 24.14 -9.26 30.52
C GLY A 89 23.86 -7.75 30.57
N TRP A 90 24.55 -6.94 29.76
CA TRP A 90 24.23 -5.51 29.59
C TRP A 90 22.87 -5.25 28.93
N ASN A 91 22.40 -6.16 28.06
CA ASN A 91 21.05 -6.13 27.48
C ASN A 91 19.97 -6.53 28.49
N LEU A 92 20.29 -7.42 29.45
CA LEU A 92 19.36 -7.83 30.51
C LEU A 92 19.18 -6.72 31.55
N ARG A 93 20.23 -5.97 31.88
CA ARG A 93 20.17 -4.84 32.82
C ARG A 93 19.13 -3.78 32.42
N ASN A 94 19.03 -3.51 31.11
CA ASN A 94 18.08 -2.52 30.57
C ASN A 94 16.76 -3.15 30.11
N ALA A 95 16.58 -4.47 30.27
CA ALA A 95 15.40 -5.17 29.80
C ALA A 95 14.11 -4.67 30.47
N PRO A 96 14.06 -4.43 31.80
CA PRO A 96 12.86 -3.90 32.44
C PRO A 96 12.45 -2.53 31.90
N GLN A 97 13.39 -1.60 31.76
CA GLN A 97 13.10 -0.25 31.25
C GLN A 97 12.64 -0.29 29.79
N ARG A 98 13.25 -1.15 28.96
CA ARG A 98 12.83 -1.34 27.56
C ARG A 98 11.43 -1.93 27.45
N ALA A 99 11.10 -2.90 28.30
CA ALA A 99 9.77 -3.50 28.33
C ALA A 99 8.71 -2.48 28.77
N ALA A 100 8.99 -1.71 29.83
CA ALA A 100 8.12 -0.63 30.28
C ALA A 100 7.91 0.44 29.19
N ALA A 101 8.98 0.87 28.52
CA ALA A 101 8.90 1.84 27.44
C ALA A 101 8.09 1.32 26.24
N ALA A 102 8.25 0.05 25.86
CA ALA A 102 7.50 -0.54 24.75
C ALA A 102 5.99 -0.65 25.06
N LEU A 103 5.64 -1.03 26.29
CA LEU A 103 4.25 -1.05 26.77
C LEU A 103 3.63 0.35 26.75
N GLN A 104 4.32 1.34 27.34
CA GLN A 104 3.88 2.73 27.36
C GLN A 104 3.73 3.31 25.94
N ALA A 105 4.68 3.01 25.04
CA ALA A 105 4.63 3.45 23.65
C ALA A 105 3.40 2.87 22.93
N ARG A 106 3.05 1.60 23.18
CA ARG A 106 1.84 0.99 22.63
C ARG A 106 0.58 1.65 23.17
N ASP A 107 0.49 1.86 24.48
CA ASP A 107 -0.69 2.49 25.09
C ASP A 107 -0.90 3.91 24.56
N THR A 108 0.20 4.66 24.42
CA THR A 108 0.19 5.99 23.78
C THR A 108 -0.26 5.92 22.33
N ALA A 109 0.26 4.98 21.54
CA ALA A 109 -0.13 4.82 20.14
C ALA A 109 -1.61 4.41 20.00
N MET A 110 -2.12 3.55 20.87
CA MET A 110 -3.52 3.15 20.91
C MET A 110 -4.45 4.33 21.22
N ALA A 111 -4.08 5.18 22.19
CA ALA A 111 -4.82 6.42 22.46
C ALA A 111 -4.81 7.36 21.24
N GLN A 112 -3.64 7.57 20.62
CA GLN A 112 -3.52 8.38 19.41
C GLN A 112 -4.33 7.83 18.22
N ILE A 113 -4.43 6.51 18.07
CA ILE A 113 -5.30 5.88 17.06
C ILE A 113 -6.77 6.19 17.35
N ALA A 114 -7.21 6.08 18.61
CA ALA A 114 -8.58 6.39 19.00
C ALA A 114 -8.93 7.85 18.70
N ASP A 115 -8.05 8.77 19.10
CA ASP A 115 -8.22 10.21 18.87
C ASP A 115 -8.26 10.54 17.37
N ALA A 116 -7.29 10.02 16.60
CA ALA A 116 -7.23 10.26 15.17
C ALA A 116 -8.43 9.66 14.42
N ARG A 117 -8.93 8.49 14.84
CA ARG A 117 -10.17 7.90 14.29
C ARG A 117 -11.38 8.76 14.57
N ALA A 118 -11.51 9.32 15.78
CA ALA A 118 -12.62 10.20 16.11
C ALA A 118 -12.63 11.45 15.23
N VAL A 119 -11.45 12.04 14.95
CA VAL A 119 -11.32 13.17 14.02
C VAL A 119 -11.72 12.79 12.59
N VAL A 120 -11.21 11.66 12.08
CA VAL A 120 -11.56 11.17 10.73
C VAL A 120 -13.06 10.93 10.61
N GLU A 121 -13.68 10.27 11.59
CA GLU A 121 -15.11 9.98 11.57
C GLU A 121 -15.96 11.26 11.66
N ALA A 122 -15.55 12.24 12.48
CA ALA A 122 -16.24 13.53 12.56
C ALA A 122 -16.19 14.28 11.22
N LEU A 123 -15.05 14.27 10.53
CA LEU A 123 -14.92 14.87 9.19
C LEU A 123 -15.72 14.08 8.13
N ASP A 124 -15.69 12.75 8.17
CA ASP A 124 -16.51 11.93 7.28
C ASP A 124 -18.01 12.14 7.50
N GLN A 125 -18.44 12.41 8.73
CA GLN A 125 -19.83 12.74 9.02
C GLN A 125 -20.26 14.03 8.33
N VAL A 126 -19.42 15.08 8.35
CA VAL A 126 -19.69 16.32 7.59
C VAL A 126 -19.85 16.02 6.10
N TRP A 127 -19.00 15.17 5.53
CA TRP A 127 -19.14 14.75 4.13
C TRP A 127 -20.47 14.03 3.85
N ARG A 128 -20.91 13.15 4.76
CA ARG A 128 -22.20 12.44 4.63
C ARG A 128 -23.38 13.41 4.69
N ASP A 129 -23.34 14.37 5.61
CA ASP A 129 -24.43 15.31 5.86
C ASP A 129 -24.56 16.39 4.79
N ASN A 130 -23.48 16.67 4.06
CA ASN A 130 -23.43 17.73 3.04
C ASN A 130 -23.48 17.17 1.61
N GLY A 131 -24.22 16.08 1.40
CA GLY A 131 -24.53 15.56 0.06
C GLY A 131 -23.42 14.73 -0.60
N ARG A 132 -22.38 14.34 0.15
CA ARG A 132 -21.31 13.43 -0.30
C ARG A 132 -20.63 13.87 -1.59
N TRP A 133 -19.95 15.02 -1.56
CA TRP A 133 -19.18 15.50 -2.71
C TRP A 133 -18.16 14.47 -3.22
N SER A 134 -17.77 14.57 -4.49
CA SER A 134 -16.83 13.66 -5.12
C SER A 134 -15.45 13.73 -4.46
N ARG A 135 -14.83 12.57 -4.27
CA ARG A 135 -13.50 12.42 -3.66
C ARG A 135 -12.57 11.68 -4.62
N PHE A 136 -11.31 12.06 -4.58
CA PHE A 136 -10.28 11.54 -5.47
C PHE A 136 -9.08 11.10 -4.66
N PHE A 137 -8.48 10.00 -5.12
CA PHE A 137 -7.42 9.31 -4.40
C PHE A 137 -6.33 8.91 -5.37
N MET A 138 -5.07 9.19 -5.04
CA MET A 138 -3.92 8.78 -5.83
C MET A 138 -3.25 7.55 -5.21
N VAL A 139 -2.92 6.57 -6.02
CA VAL A 139 -2.10 5.42 -5.59
C VAL A 139 -0.66 5.55 -6.10
N PRO A 140 0.31 4.84 -5.48
CA PRO A 140 1.67 4.77 -5.99
C PRO A 140 1.70 4.38 -7.47
N GLY A 141 2.42 5.17 -8.27
CA GLY A 141 2.43 5.04 -9.73
C GLY A 141 1.50 6.01 -10.45
N GLY A 142 0.74 6.86 -9.74
CA GLY A 142 0.05 8.03 -10.30
C GLY A 142 -1.39 7.80 -10.77
N HIS A 143 -1.96 6.62 -10.52
CA HIS A 143 -3.34 6.31 -10.92
C HIS A 143 -4.34 6.90 -9.93
N ILE A 144 -5.42 7.51 -10.44
CA ILE A 144 -6.41 8.26 -9.67
C ILE A 144 -7.73 7.49 -9.60
N HIS A 145 -8.26 7.32 -8.39
CA HIS A 145 -9.49 6.58 -8.09
C HIS A 145 -10.53 7.49 -7.44
N ARG A 146 -11.83 7.16 -7.62
CA ARG A 146 -12.95 7.82 -6.93
C ARG A 146 -13.25 7.26 -5.54
N SER A 147 -12.70 6.10 -5.24
CA SER A 147 -12.98 5.34 -4.03
C SER A 147 -11.76 4.52 -3.62
N THR A 148 -11.57 4.38 -2.32
CA THR A 148 -10.58 3.49 -1.71
C THR A 148 -10.97 2.01 -1.81
N SER A 149 -12.19 1.70 -2.28
CA SER A 149 -12.75 0.35 -2.40
C SER A 149 -12.83 -0.17 -3.84
N CYS A 150 -12.12 0.43 -4.79
CA CYS A 150 -12.11 -0.03 -6.18
C CYS A 150 -11.54 -1.45 -6.26
N HIS A 151 -12.16 -2.34 -7.06
CA HIS A 151 -11.75 -3.75 -7.16
C HIS A 151 -10.33 -3.94 -7.74
N THR A 152 -9.80 -2.94 -8.44
CA THR A 152 -8.42 -2.95 -8.95
C THR A 152 -7.39 -2.62 -7.88
N LEU A 153 -7.83 -2.16 -6.70
CA LEU A 153 -6.97 -1.90 -5.55
C LEU A 153 -6.85 -3.16 -4.70
N HIS A 154 -5.62 -3.44 -4.27
CA HIS A 154 -5.38 -4.42 -3.22
C HIS A 154 -5.54 -3.77 -1.84
N ILE A 155 -5.90 -4.56 -0.82
CA ILE A 155 -6.01 -4.11 0.58
C ILE A 155 -4.72 -3.48 1.12
N THR A 156 -3.56 -3.83 0.54
CA THR A 156 -2.25 -3.30 0.90
C THR A 156 -1.85 -2.07 0.08
N THR A 157 -2.67 -1.64 -0.88
CA THR A 157 -2.37 -0.48 -1.71
C THR A 157 -2.37 0.76 -0.83
N GLN A 158 -1.28 1.51 -0.84
CA GLN A 158 -1.25 2.81 -0.19
C GLN A 158 -2.07 3.79 -1.02
N ILE A 159 -2.85 4.63 -0.35
CA ILE A 159 -3.76 5.57 -0.99
C ILE A 159 -3.51 6.94 -0.39
N GLY A 160 -3.19 7.91 -1.24
CA GLY A 160 -3.13 9.32 -0.89
C GLY A 160 -4.41 10.04 -1.30
N TRP A 161 -4.80 11.06 -0.54
CA TRP A 161 -5.90 11.94 -0.91
C TRP A 161 -5.48 12.92 -2.02
N LEU A 162 -6.43 13.33 -2.86
CA LEU A 162 -6.28 14.44 -3.80
C LEU A 162 -7.35 15.52 -3.53
N PRO A 163 -7.18 16.32 -2.47
CA PRO A 163 -8.17 17.33 -2.09
C PRO A 163 -8.43 18.37 -3.17
N ASP A 164 -7.46 18.68 -4.03
CA ASP A 164 -7.60 19.69 -5.09
C ASP A 164 -8.69 19.35 -6.13
N LEU A 165 -9.09 18.07 -6.20
CA LEU A 165 -10.17 17.60 -7.06
C LEU A 165 -11.49 17.39 -6.31
N SER A 166 -11.54 17.63 -5.00
CA SER A 166 -12.76 17.39 -4.23
C SER A 166 -13.90 18.28 -4.69
N GLY A 167 -15.05 17.65 -4.95
CA GLY A 167 -16.23 18.30 -5.50
C GLY A 167 -16.18 18.55 -7.02
N GLU A 168 -15.09 18.20 -7.70
CA GLU A 168 -15.04 18.25 -9.18
C GLU A 168 -15.89 17.15 -9.80
N THR A 169 -16.49 17.45 -10.95
CA THR A 169 -17.22 16.46 -11.75
C THR A 169 -16.26 15.51 -12.46
N GLU A 170 -16.75 14.36 -12.93
CA GLU A 170 -15.94 13.43 -13.73
C GLU A 170 -15.35 14.11 -14.97
N THR A 171 -16.13 14.93 -15.67
CA THR A 171 -15.66 15.64 -16.87
C THR A 171 -14.52 16.60 -16.56
N GLU A 172 -14.60 17.35 -15.46
CA GLU A 172 -13.54 18.26 -15.02
C GLU A 172 -12.28 17.49 -14.62
N ALA A 173 -12.44 16.38 -13.90
CA ALA A 173 -11.31 15.52 -13.52
C ALA A 173 -10.65 14.90 -14.76
N VAL A 174 -11.42 14.36 -15.71
CA VAL A 174 -10.91 13.80 -16.97
C VAL A 174 -10.20 14.87 -17.81
N ALA A 175 -10.73 16.09 -17.86
CA ALA A 175 -10.05 17.19 -18.55
C ALA A 175 -8.71 17.55 -17.90
N ALA A 176 -8.62 17.51 -16.56
CA ALA A 176 -7.41 17.85 -15.83
C ALA A 176 -6.35 16.73 -15.83
N HIS A 177 -6.75 15.47 -15.75
CA HIS A 177 -5.85 14.35 -15.49
C HIS A 177 -5.87 13.24 -16.55
N GLY A 178 -6.84 13.25 -17.46
CA GLY A 178 -6.90 12.35 -18.62
C GLY A 178 -6.70 10.87 -18.26
N ALA A 179 -5.71 10.24 -18.88
CA ALA A 179 -5.41 8.83 -18.70
C ALA A 179 -4.99 8.48 -17.24
N MET A 180 -4.56 9.43 -16.42
CA MET A 180 -4.23 9.13 -15.01
C MET A 180 -5.44 8.64 -14.20
N LEU A 181 -6.67 8.80 -14.68
CA LEU A 181 -7.87 8.32 -14.00
C LEU A 181 -8.09 6.82 -14.24
N CYS A 182 -8.55 6.13 -13.20
CA CYS A 182 -8.94 4.73 -13.29
C CYS A 182 -10.19 4.59 -14.14
N THR A 183 -10.08 3.90 -15.28
CA THR A 183 -11.18 3.62 -16.22
C THR A 183 -12.34 2.83 -15.60
N HIS A 184 -12.08 2.08 -14.51
CA HIS A 184 -13.14 1.45 -13.72
C HIS A 184 -13.87 2.42 -12.79
N CYS A 185 -13.20 3.48 -12.32
CA CYS A 185 -13.80 4.51 -11.50
C CYS A 185 -14.49 5.60 -12.33
N PHE A 186 -13.92 5.90 -13.50
CA PHE A 186 -14.27 6.98 -14.40
C PHE A 186 -14.36 6.42 -15.83
N PRO A 187 -15.55 5.96 -16.27
CA PRO A 187 -15.71 5.36 -17.59
C PRO A 187 -15.33 6.28 -18.76
N ALA A 188 -15.36 7.60 -18.57
CA ALA A 188 -14.93 8.56 -19.59
C ALA A 188 -13.41 8.75 -19.68
N ALA A 189 -12.63 8.15 -18.77
CA ALA A 189 -11.17 8.28 -18.79
C ALA A 189 -10.55 7.53 -19.99
N PRO A 190 -9.55 8.12 -20.66
CA PRO A 190 -8.77 7.43 -21.70
C PRO A 190 -8.07 6.18 -21.17
N VAL A 191 -8.03 5.13 -21.99
CA VAL A 191 -7.45 3.81 -21.62
C VAL A 191 -5.93 3.72 -21.77
N GLU A 192 -5.28 4.79 -22.23
CA GLU A 192 -3.86 4.80 -22.61
C GLU A 192 -2.89 4.81 -21.42
N TRP A 193 -3.39 4.76 -20.19
CA TRP A 193 -2.53 4.82 -19.01
C TRP A 193 -1.58 3.64 -18.91
N THR A 194 -0.28 3.93 -18.85
CA THR A 194 0.73 2.92 -18.54
C THR A 194 1.66 3.45 -17.45
N THR A 195 1.83 2.70 -16.37
CA THR A 195 2.79 3.00 -15.29
C THR A 195 4.24 2.67 -15.67
N LYS A 196 4.44 2.11 -16.88
CA LYS A 196 5.74 1.73 -17.40
C LYS A 196 6.10 2.73 -18.48
N ALA A 197 7.28 3.34 -18.37
CA ALA A 197 7.87 4.02 -19.52
C ALA A 197 7.83 3.06 -20.73
N PRO A 198 7.45 3.54 -21.93
CA PRO A 198 7.54 2.73 -23.13
C PRO A 198 8.95 2.15 -23.18
N LYS A 199 9.05 0.82 -23.28
CA LYS A 199 10.36 0.20 -23.42
C LYS A 199 10.98 0.80 -24.70
N PRO A 200 12.15 1.46 -24.64
CA PRO A 200 12.77 1.97 -25.84
C PRO A 200 12.92 0.82 -26.83
N ALA A 201 12.43 1.02 -28.05
CA ALA A 201 12.61 0.06 -29.11
C ALA A 201 14.12 -0.14 -29.28
N ASP A 202 14.59 -1.37 -29.13
CA ASP A 202 15.99 -1.69 -29.39
C ASP A 202 16.14 -1.81 -30.91
N PRO A 203 16.87 -0.90 -31.59
CA PRO A 203 17.02 -0.94 -33.04
C PRO A 203 17.68 -2.24 -33.54
N ASN A 204 18.35 -2.97 -32.66
CA ASN A 204 19.02 -4.23 -32.97
C ASN A 204 18.18 -5.47 -32.61
N GLU A 205 16.97 -5.31 -32.05
CA GLU A 205 16.09 -6.45 -31.75
C GLU A 205 15.51 -7.02 -33.04
N CYS A 206 15.76 -8.31 -33.28
CA CYS A 206 15.22 -9.01 -34.43
C CYS A 206 13.67 -8.96 -34.43
N PRO A 207 13.00 -8.73 -35.58
CA PRO A 207 11.53 -8.78 -35.68
C PRO A 207 10.93 -10.13 -35.26
N GLY A 208 11.72 -11.21 -35.32
CA GLY A 208 11.33 -12.53 -34.83
C GLY A 208 11.38 -12.69 -33.31
N SER A 209 11.93 -11.72 -32.57
CA SER A 209 11.94 -11.73 -31.11
C SER A 209 10.52 -11.74 -30.56
N ARG A 210 10.29 -12.51 -29.49
CA ARG A 210 8.98 -12.71 -28.81
C ARG A 210 7.93 -13.46 -29.64
N ASN A 211 8.22 -13.80 -30.90
CA ASN A 211 7.34 -14.59 -31.76
C ASN A 211 7.59 -16.09 -31.63
N TYR A 212 6.59 -16.89 -31.99
CA TYR A 212 6.66 -18.35 -31.95
C TYR A 212 7.70 -18.89 -32.93
N VAL A 213 8.54 -19.84 -32.48
CA VAL A 213 9.57 -20.49 -33.30
C VAL A 213 9.13 -21.92 -33.64
N PRO A 214 8.76 -22.21 -34.89
CA PRO A 214 8.41 -23.55 -35.31
C PRO A 214 9.56 -24.54 -35.11
N GLY A 215 9.26 -25.75 -34.61
CA GLY A 215 10.26 -26.81 -34.45
C GLY A 215 11.28 -26.58 -33.33
N ALA A 216 11.06 -25.62 -32.44
CA ALA A 216 11.94 -25.41 -31.29
C ALA A 216 12.00 -26.64 -30.39
N ASN A 217 13.20 -27.06 -29.98
CA ASN A 217 13.39 -28.20 -29.11
C ASN A 217 13.24 -27.78 -27.64
N LEU A 218 12.04 -28.00 -27.11
CA LEU A 218 11.69 -27.70 -25.72
C LEU A 218 12.20 -28.73 -24.71
N ARG A 219 12.75 -29.87 -25.17
CA ARG A 219 13.28 -30.93 -24.30
C ARG A 219 14.68 -30.62 -23.78
N LEU A 220 15.35 -29.62 -24.34
CA LEU A 220 16.65 -29.16 -23.87
C LEU A 220 16.51 -28.42 -22.53
N CYS A 221 17.50 -28.59 -21.65
CA CYS A 221 17.62 -27.79 -20.42
C CYS A 221 17.61 -26.27 -20.70
N SER A 222 18.16 -25.88 -21.85
CA SER A 222 17.96 -24.56 -22.45
C SER A 222 17.25 -24.71 -23.79
N PRO A 223 15.92 -24.54 -23.86
CA PRO A 223 15.15 -24.65 -25.09
C PRO A 223 15.69 -23.74 -26.20
N ARG A 224 15.87 -24.27 -27.42
CA ARG A 224 16.35 -23.50 -28.58
C ARG A 224 15.59 -23.86 -29.85
N GLY A 225 15.54 -22.92 -30.78
CA GLY A 225 15.00 -23.11 -32.12
C GLY A 225 15.64 -22.13 -33.11
N THR A 226 15.37 -22.31 -34.39
CA THR A 226 15.87 -21.42 -35.44
C THR A 226 14.85 -20.33 -35.72
N CYS A 227 15.22 -19.07 -35.48
CA CYS A 227 14.34 -17.94 -35.71
C CYS A 227 13.94 -17.87 -37.20
N PRO A 228 12.63 -17.86 -37.54
CA PRO A 228 12.20 -17.84 -38.94
C PRO A 228 12.49 -16.52 -39.65
N GLN A 229 12.75 -15.44 -38.90
CA GLN A 229 12.97 -14.10 -39.46
C GLN A 229 14.45 -13.83 -39.79
N CYS A 230 15.37 -14.30 -38.96
CA CYS A 230 16.82 -14.02 -39.14
C CYS A 230 17.68 -15.27 -39.29
N GLY A 231 17.11 -16.48 -39.21
CA GLY A 231 17.81 -17.75 -39.38
C GLY A 231 18.77 -18.14 -38.25
N ARG A 232 18.95 -17.30 -37.22
CA ARG A 232 19.83 -17.60 -36.09
C ARG A 232 19.21 -18.63 -35.15
N THR A 233 20.05 -19.45 -34.55
CA THR A 233 19.66 -20.30 -33.42
C THR A 233 19.47 -19.45 -32.18
N VAL A 234 18.25 -19.42 -31.65
CA VAL A 234 17.85 -18.56 -30.54
C VAL A 234 17.30 -19.39 -29.40
N SER A 235 17.53 -18.90 -28.18
CA SER A 235 16.88 -19.46 -26.99
C SER A 235 15.39 -19.13 -27.00
N VAL A 236 14.55 -20.10 -26.71
CA VAL A 236 13.09 -19.94 -26.66
C VAL A 236 12.57 -20.01 -25.22
N THR A 237 11.36 -19.52 -25.00
CA THR A 237 10.60 -19.70 -23.76
C THR A 237 10.03 -21.11 -23.68
N SER A 238 9.51 -21.51 -22.52
CA SER A 238 8.81 -22.81 -22.37
C SER A 238 7.59 -22.96 -23.27
N ARG A 239 7.09 -21.86 -23.85
CA ARG A 239 5.98 -21.85 -24.83
C ARG A 239 6.45 -21.84 -26.29
N GLY A 240 7.77 -21.91 -26.55
CA GLY A 240 8.33 -21.90 -27.90
C GLY A 240 8.54 -20.52 -28.53
N ASN A 241 8.28 -19.42 -27.80
CA ASN A 241 8.54 -18.07 -28.33
C ASN A 241 10.01 -17.70 -28.20
N ALA A 242 10.61 -17.12 -29.25
CA ALA A 242 11.98 -16.61 -29.24
C ALA A 242 12.18 -15.58 -28.13
N ARG A 243 13.28 -15.69 -27.37
CA ARG A 243 13.71 -14.62 -26.47
C ARG A 243 14.28 -13.45 -27.30
N LYS A 244 14.46 -12.30 -26.66
CA LYS A 244 15.11 -11.13 -27.29
C LYS A 244 16.48 -11.56 -27.84
N HIS A 245 16.72 -11.29 -29.11
CA HIS A 245 17.95 -11.63 -29.84
C HIS A 245 18.14 -10.72 -31.07
#